data_AF-A0A962SFP3-F1
#
_entry.id   AF-A0A962SFP3-F1
#
_cell.length_a   1.000
_cell.length_b   1.000
_cell.length_c   1.000
_cell.angle_alpha   90.00
_cell.angle_beta   90.00
_cell.angle_gamma   90.00
#
_symmetry.space_group_name_H-M   'P 1'
#
loop_
_entity.id
_entity.type
_entity.pdbx_description
1 polymer ?
#
loop_
_entity_poly.entity_id
_entity_poly.type
_entity_poly.pdbx_seq_one_letter_code
_entity_poly.pdbx_strand_id
1 'polypeptide(L)'
;GAMAYEALAMARDAGVDVIVVDHHKCAAELPPAAALVNPNRLDESDLAAAHGHLAAVGVAFLLAVATVRTLRQRGYFDRRAEPDLFSLLDLVALGTVADVAALKGLNRAMVAQGLKIMSRRENIGMAALIDAARLNRAPVCSDLGFALGPRINAGGRVGESTLGVRLLTTSDPDEAREIAQQLSHLNEERRAIEAAVQEAAE
;
A
#
# COMPACT_ATOMS: atom_id res chain seq x y z
N GLY A 1 6.66 -11.65 3.97
CA GLY A 1 6.17 -11.05 5.22
C GLY A 1 6.81 -11.74 6.42
N ALA A 2 6.53 -11.28 7.62
CA ALA A 2 7.14 -11.71 8.88
C ALA A 2 6.94 -13.20 9.21
N MET A 3 6.02 -13.89 8.53
CA MET A 3 5.74 -15.32 8.69
C MET A 3 6.38 -16.21 7.61
N ALA A 4 7.14 -15.65 6.66
CA ALA A 4 7.70 -16.40 5.53
C ALA A 4 9.06 -17.07 5.86
N TYR A 5 9.13 -17.84 6.95
CA TYR A 5 10.38 -18.40 7.48
C TYR A 5 11.19 -19.18 6.46
N GLU A 6 10.56 -20.09 5.72
CA GLU A 6 11.23 -20.94 4.74
C GLU A 6 11.85 -20.13 3.60
N ALA A 7 11.06 -19.25 2.97
CA ALA A 7 11.55 -18.40 1.88
C ALA A 7 12.68 -17.46 2.35
N LEU A 8 12.60 -16.96 3.58
CA LEU A 8 13.62 -16.11 4.18
C LEU A 8 14.90 -16.88 4.52
N ALA A 9 14.78 -18.13 4.97
CA ALA A 9 15.93 -19.01 5.19
C ALA A 9 16.65 -19.32 3.88
N MET A 10 15.90 -19.64 2.81
CA MET A 10 16.47 -19.86 1.48
C MET A 10 17.23 -18.63 0.96
N ALA A 11 16.69 -17.42 1.15
CA ALA A 11 17.35 -16.18 0.75
C ALA A 11 18.66 -15.96 1.52
N ARG A 12 18.65 -16.18 2.84
CA ARG A 12 19.85 -16.12 3.68
C ARG A 12 20.90 -17.14 3.22
N ASP A 13 20.50 -18.39 2.97
CA ASP A 13 21.41 -19.46 2.56
C ASP A 13 22.01 -19.20 1.16
N ALA A 14 21.31 -18.43 0.33
CA ALA A 14 21.80 -17.90 -0.94
C ALA A 14 22.67 -16.62 -0.81
N GLY A 15 22.91 -16.12 0.40
CA GLY A 15 23.71 -14.91 0.65
C GLY A 15 22.99 -13.59 0.31
N VAL A 16 21.66 -13.58 0.30
CA VAL A 16 20.85 -12.39 0.00
C VAL A 16 20.39 -11.73 1.30
N ASP A 17 20.74 -10.45 1.47
CA ASP A 17 20.22 -9.64 2.57
C ASP A 17 18.74 -9.28 2.35
N VAL A 18 17.89 -9.65 3.31
CA VAL A 18 16.45 -9.37 3.25
C VAL A 18 16.03 -8.43 4.37
N ILE A 19 15.36 -7.34 4.00
CA ILE A 19 14.65 -6.45 4.95
C ILE A 19 13.16 -6.76 4.85
N VAL A 20 12.55 -7.14 5.98
CA VAL A 20 11.12 -7.40 6.07
C VAL A 20 10.41 -6.17 6.63
N VAL A 21 9.42 -5.68 5.90
CA VAL A 21 8.53 -4.59 6.31
C VAL A 21 7.11 -5.14 6.34
N ASP A 22 6.51 -5.18 7.51
CA ASP A 22 5.21 -5.84 7.72
C ASP A 22 4.45 -5.17 8.86
N HIS A 23 3.20 -5.56 9.04
CA HIS A 23 2.31 -5.14 10.11
C HIS A 23 1.47 -6.28 10.68
N HIS A 24 1.56 -7.51 10.15
CA HIS A 24 0.84 -8.65 10.71
C HIS A 24 1.37 -9.06 12.10
N LYS A 25 0.58 -9.84 12.84
CA LYS A 25 1.02 -10.44 14.11
C LYS A 25 2.22 -11.36 13.88
N CYS A 26 3.24 -11.23 14.72
CA CYS A 26 4.42 -12.09 14.68
C CYS A 26 4.31 -13.25 15.67
N ALA A 27 4.99 -14.34 15.37
CA ALA A 27 5.35 -15.34 16.37
C ALA A 27 6.44 -14.79 17.33
N ALA A 28 6.75 -15.56 18.38
CA ALA A 28 7.81 -15.20 19.33
C ALA A 28 9.21 -15.35 18.72
N GLU A 29 9.42 -16.40 17.94
CA GLU A 29 10.61 -16.51 17.10
C GLU A 29 10.51 -15.47 15.98
N LEU A 30 11.63 -14.86 15.60
CA LEU A 30 11.69 -13.91 14.49
C LEU A 30 12.29 -14.60 13.26
N PRO A 31 11.81 -14.28 12.05
CA PRO A 31 12.33 -14.91 10.85
C PRO A 31 13.78 -14.46 10.56
N PRO A 32 14.56 -15.28 9.84
CA PRO A 32 15.90 -14.91 9.43
C PRO A 32 15.86 -13.75 8.41
N ALA A 33 16.19 -12.55 8.84
CA ALA A 33 16.23 -11.35 8.01
C ALA A 33 17.35 -10.42 8.48
N ALA A 34 17.93 -9.63 7.58
CA ALA A 34 18.91 -8.60 7.92
C ALA A 34 18.27 -7.49 8.78
N ALA A 35 16.98 -7.21 8.57
CA ALA A 35 16.18 -6.37 9.44
C ALA A 35 14.69 -6.72 9.35
N LEU A 36 13.95 -6.50 10.45
CA LEU A 36 12.50 -6.64 10.51
C LEU A 36 11.87 -5.39 11.12
N VAL A 37 11.07 -4.68 10.32
CA VAL A 37 10.28 -3.51 10.73
C VAL A 37 8.82 -3.93 10.81
N ASN A 38 8.33 -4.19 12.02
CA ASN A 38 6.94 -4.53 12.26
C ASN A 38 6.52 -4.17 13.70
N PRO A 39 5.57 -3.22 13.89
CA PRO A 39 5.13 -2.79 15.22
C PRO A 39 4.35 -3.87 16.00
N ASN A 40 4.01 -5.01 15.38
CA ASN A 40 3.31 -6.13 16.00
C ASN A 40 4.24 -7.30 16.40
N ARG A 41 5.56 -7.10 16.39
CA ARG A 41 6.50 -8.01 17.03
C ARG A 41 6.26 -8.07 18.53
N LEU A 42 6.48 -9.24 19.13
CA LEU A 42 6.26 -9.46 20.56
C LEU A 42 7.37 -8.86 21.44
N ASP A 43 8.53 -8.58 20.87
CA ASP A 43 9.71 -8.01 21.54
C ASP A 43 9.86 -6.49 21.36
N GLU A 44 8.82 -5.83 20.83
CA GLU A 44 8.81 -4.38 20.64
C GLU A 44 8.59 -3.60 21.93
N SER A 45 9.09 -2.36 21.95
CA SER A 45 8.80 -1.42 23.04
C SER A 45 7.32 -1.04 23.07
N ASP A 46 6.79 -0.64 24.24
CA ASP A 46 5.42 -0.16 24.38
C ASP A 46 5.09 1.00 23.41
N LEU A 47 6.07 1.86 23.15
CA LEU A 47 5.94 2.96 22.19
C LEU A 47 5.70 2.45 20.77
N ALA A 48 6.48 1.46 20.32
CA ALA A 48 6.31 0.86 19.00
C ALA A 48 5.03 0.02 18.91
N ALA A 49 4.72 -0.77 19.94
CA ALA A 49 3.53 -1.60 20.03
C ALA A 49 2.23 -0.77 19.97
N ALA A 50 2.22 0.46 20.49
CA ALA A 50 1.10 1.39 20.36
C ALA A 50 0.74 1.70 18.89
N HIS A 51 1.69 1.51 17.96
CA HIS A 51 1.51 1.68 16.52
C HIS A 51 1.18 0.38 15.77
N GLY A 52 0.86 -0.71 16.46
CA GLY A 52 0.45 -1.99 15.85
C GLY A 52 -0.83 -1.95 15.01
N HIS A 53 -1.49 -0.79 14.93
CA HIS A 53 -2.66 -0.55 14.07
C HIS A 53 -2.30 -0.03 12.67
N LEU A 54 -1.03 0.31 12.42
CA LEU A 54 -0.58 0.78 11.10
C LEU A 54 -0.83 -0.28 10.02
N ALA A 55 -1.27 0.16 8.84
CA ALA A 55 -1.26 -0.67 7.64
C ALA A 55 0.19 -0.85 7.14
N ALA A 56 0.47 -1.93 6.41
CA ALA A 56 1.80 -2.18 5.83
C ALA A 56 2.32 -0.99 5.01
N VAL A 57 1.45 -0.33 4.23
CA VAL A 57 1.81 0.87 3.45
C VAL A 57 2.25 2.04 4.34
N GLY A 58 1.67 2.17 5.53
CA GLY A 58 2.08 3.16 6.52
C GLY A 58 3.45 2.86 7.11
N VAL A 59 3.75 1.58 7.38
CA VAL A 59 5.08 1.14 7.84
C VAL A 59 6.13 1.38 6.74
N ALA A 60 5.81 1.06 5.48
CA ALA A 60 6.68 1.32 4.34
C ALA A 60 6.93 2.83 4.13
N PHE A 61 5.91 3.66 4.30
CA PHE A 61 6.05 5.12 4.25
C PHE A 61 6.99 5.64 5.34
N LEU A 62 6.84 5.17 6.58
CA LEU A 62 7.74 5.53 7.68
C LEU A 62 9.19 5.06 7.44
N LEU A 63 9.37 3.91 6.81
CA LEU A 63 10.70 3.45 6.38
C LEU A 63 11.30 4.39 5.32
N ALA A 64 10.52 4.87 4.35
CA ALA A 64 10.97 5.86 3.38
C ALA A 64 11.39 7.17 4.07
N VAL A 65 10.58 7.66 5.03
CA VAL A 65 10.90 8.83 5.86
C VAL A 65 12.21 8.62 6.63
N ALA A 66 12.40 7.47 7.27
CA ALA A 66 13.60 7.14 8.02
C ALA A 66 14.84 7.06 7.12
N THR A 67 14.68 6.50 5.92
CA THR A 67 15.73 6.41 4.89
C THR A 67 16.17 7.80 4.44
N VAL A 68 15.23 8.66 4.05
CA VAL A 68 15.52 10.04 3.63
C VAL A 68 16.19 10.82 4.77
N ARG A 69 15.69 10.70 6.00
CA ARG A 69 16.32 11.33 7.19
C ARG A 69 17.77 10.88 7.37
N THR A 70 18.04 9.59 7.23
CA THR A 70 19.39 9.03 7.39
C THR A 70 20.32 9.51 6.28
N LEU A 71 19.86 9.52 5.03
CA LEU A 71 20.62 10.01 3.88
C LEU A 71 20.93 11.51 4.00
N ARG A 72 19.98 12.31 4.50
CA ARG A 72 20.20 13.73 4.80
C ARG A 72 21.31 13.95 5.81
N GLN A 73 21.30 13.20 6.92
CA GLN A 73 22.36 13.26 7.93
C GLN A 73 23.75 12.87 7.39
N ARG A 74 23.80 12.11 6.30
CA ARG A 74 25.03 11.70 5.62
C ARG A 74 25.44 12.64 4.47
N GLY A 75 24.77 13.77 4.29
CA GLY A 75 25.06 14.73 3.21
C GLY A 75 24.71 14.22 1.80
N TYR A 76 23.92 13.16 1.67
CA TYR A 76 23.60 12.56 0.36
C TYR A 76 22.86 13.53 -0.57
N PHE A 77 22.09 14.46 0.01
CA PHE A 77 21.28 15.44 -0.70
C PHE A 77 21.97 16.80 -0.88
N ASP A 78 23.24 16.97 -0.53
CA ASP A 78 23.95 18.26 -0.64
C ASP A 78 24.06 18.77 -2.09
N ARG A 79 23.96 17.86 -3.07
CA ARG A 79 24.05 18.17 -4.51
C ARG A 79 22.91 17.59 -5.35
N ARG A 80 21.81 17.17 -4.71
CA ARG A 80 20.65 16.58 -5.41
C ARG A 80 19.37 16.88 -4.64
N ALA A 81 18.24 16.93 -5.32
CA ALA A 81 16.96 17.14 -4.66
C ALA A 81 16.58 15.95 -3.75
N GLU A 82 15.93 16.26 -2.64
CA GLU A 82 15.24 15.25 -1.82
C GLU A 82 13.96 14.79 -2.53
N PRO A 83 13.56 13.51 -2.37
CA PRO A 83 12.27 13.06 -2.87
C PRO A 83 11.12 13.71 -2.10
N ASP A 84 10.07 14.13 -2.79
CA ASP A 84 8.85 14.63 -2.16
C ASP A 84 8.00 13.47 -1.62
N LEU A 85 8.22 13.12 -0.35
CA LEU A 85 7.43 12.09 0.31
C LEU A 85 5.95 12.48 0.53
N PHE A 86 5.61 13.79 0.57
CA PHE A 86 4.22 14.18 0.74
C PHE A 86 3.36 13.79 -0.47
N SER A 87 3.94 13.84 -1.67
CA SER A 87 3.28 13.38 -2.90
C SER A 87 2.82 11.92 -2.86
N LEU A 88 3.46 11.08 -2.03
CA LEU A 88 3.14 9.65 -1.91
C LEU A 88 1.94 9.38 -0.98
N LEU A 89 1.43 10.39 -0.27
CA LEU A 89 0.41 10.18 0.75
C LEU A 89 -0.95 9.75 0.16
N ASP A 90 -1.20 9.97 -1.13
CA ASP A 90 -2.38 9.43 -1.80
C ASP A 90 -2.34 7.90 -1.90
N LEU A 91 -1.18 7.32 -2.22
CA LEU A 91 -0.92 5.87 -2.20
C LEU A 91 -1.05 5.31 -0.78
N VAL A 92 -0.47 6.02 0.21
CA VAL A 92 -0.57 5.63 1.62
C VAL A 92 -2.01 5.63 2.08
N ALA A 93 -2.81 6.65 1.70
CA ALA A 93 -4.21 6.72 2.04
C ALA A 93 -5.00 5.57 1.42
N LEU A 94 -4.82 5.33 0.11
CA LEU A 94 -5.50 4.23 -0.60
C LEU A 94 -5.18 2.88 0.05
N GLY A 95 -3.89 2.57 0.24
CA GLY A 95 -3.49 1.30 0.84
C GLY A 95 -3.97 1.13 2.27
N THR A 96 -3.95 2.19 3.09
CA THR A 96 -4.42 2.13 4.48
C THR A 96 -5.91 1.82 4.56
N VAL A 97 -6.72 2.46 3.71
CA VAL A 97 -8.18 2.24 3.69
C VAL A 97 -8.54 0.91 3.03
N ALA A 98 -7.84 0.52 1.96
CA ALA A 98 -8.06 -0.75 1.28
C ALA A 98 -7.72 -1.97 2.16
N ASP A 99 -6.79 -1.80 3.10
CA ASP A 99 -6.41 -2.79 4.11
C ASP A 99 -7.38 -2.80 5.33
N VAL A 100 -8.42 -1.96 5.31
CA VAL A 100 -9.41 -1.85 6.40
C VAL A 100 -8.73 -1.55 7.75
N ALA A 101 -7.59 -0.85 7.72
CA ALA A 101 -6.83 -0.55 8.92
C ALA A 101 -7.57 0.46 9.81
N ALA A 102 -7.39 0.35 11.14
CA ALA A 102 -8.05 1.24 12.08
C ALA A 102 -7.61 2.70 11.85
N LEU A 103 -8.57 3.58 11.53
CA LEU A 103 -8.34 5.00 11.25
C LEU A 103 -8.22 5.82 12.54
N LYS A 104 -7.16 5.55 13.30
CA LYS A 104 -6.73 6.31 14.48
C LYS A 104 -5.26 6.70 14.36
N GLY A 105 -4.80 7.58 15.24
CA GLY A 105 -3.38 7.97 15.30
C GLY A 105 -2.80 8.36 13.94
N LEU A 106 -1.69 7.73 13.58
CA LEU A 106 -0.97 7.98 12.34
C LEU A 106 -1.76 7.60 11.09
N ASN A 107 -2.50 6.49 11.09
CA ASN A 107 -3.35 6.12 9.94
C ASN A 107 -4.34 7.25 9.61
N ARG A 108 -5.03 7.78 10.63
CA ARG A 108 -5.99 8.88 10.44
C ARG A 108 -5.30 10.13 9.88
N ALA A 109 -4.12 10.48 10.39
CA ALA A 109 -3.36 11.63 9.93
C ALA A 109 -2.90 11.48 8.46
N MET A 110 -2.32 10.32 8.12
CA MET A 110 -1.87 10.01 6.77
C MET A 110 -3.03 9.95 5.77
N VAL A 111 -4.15 9.32 6.13
CA VAL A 111 -5.34 9.28 5.26
C VAL A 111 -5.93 10.67 5.06
N ALA A 112 -6.07 11.47 6.12
CA ALA A 112 -6.62 12.82 6.00
C ALA A 112 -5.76 13.72 5.11
N GLN A 113 -4.43 13.63 5.20
CA GLN A 113 -3.54 14.38 4.32
C GLN A 113 -3.52 13.78 2.90
N GLY A 114 -3.49 12.46 2.77
CA GLY A 114 -3.50 11.77 1.49
C GLY A 114 -4.72 12.06 0.65
N LEU A 115 -5.90 12.23 1.24
CA LEU A 115 -7.09 12.69 0.52
C LEU A 115 -6.91 14.08 -0.11
N LYS A 116 -6.20 15.00 0.55
CA LYS A 116 -5.89 16.34 0.02
C LYS A 116 -4.84 16.28 -1.10
N ILE A 117 -3.91 15.33 -1.04
CA ILE A 117 -2.94 15.10 -2.11
C ILE A 117 -3.65 14.47 -3.31
N MET A 118 -4.45 13.43 -3.08
CA MET A 118 -5.25 12.74 -4.09
C MET A 118 -6.19 13.68 -4.85
N SER A 119 -6.78 14.69 -4.18
CA SER A 119 -7.64 15.67 -4.84
C SER A 119 -6.92 16.56 -5.88
N ARG A 120 -5.58 16.62 -5.85
CA ARG A 120 -4.77 17.35 -6.83
C ARG A 120 -4.60 16.58 -8.14
N ARG A 121 -4.79 15.25 -8.09
CA ARG A 121 -4.70 14.35 -9.25
C ARG A 121 -3.34 14.38 -9.96
N GLU A 122 -2.26 14.58 -9.21
CA GLU A 122 -0.88 14.64 -9.72
C GLU A 122 -0.32 13.24 -10.03
N ASN A 123 -0.73 12.20 -9.29
CA ASN A 123 -0.42 10.81 -9.63
C ASN A 123 -1.33 10.34 -10.78
N ILE A 124 -0.75 10.08 -11.95
CA ILE A 124 -1.50 9.75 -13.17
C ILE A 124 -2.30 8.45 -13.05
N GLY A 125 -1.75 7.45 -12.35
CA GLY A 125 -2.41 6.17 -12.12
C GLY A 125 -3.61 6.32 -11.19
N MET A 126 -3.43 7.08 -10.11
CA MET A 126 -4.52 7.42 -9.20
C MET A 126 -5.62 8.22 -9.91
N ALA A 127 -5.24 9.19 -10.73
CA ALA A 127 -6.19 9.98 -11.53
C ALA A 127 -7.00 9.08 -12.49
N ALA A 128 -6.34 8.20 -13.24
CA ALA A 128 -7.01 7.26 -14.14
C ALA A 128 -7.96 6.31 -13.39
N LEU A 129 -7.57 5.84 -12.20
CA LEU A 129 -8.41 5.01 -11.35
C LEU A 129 -9.66 5.74 -10.86
N ILE A 130 -9.54 7.01 -10.47
CA ILE A 130 -10.65 7.88 -10.06
C ILE A 130 -11.65 8.06 -11.21
N ASP A 131 -11.16 8.26 -12.44
CA ASP A 131 -12.01 8.40 -13.62
C ASP A 131 -12.71 7.09 -14.00
N ALA A 132 -12.01 5.97 -13.95
CA ALA A 132 -12.59 4.65 -14.16
C ALA A 132 -13.66 4.31 -13.09
N ALA A 133 -13.50 4.87 -11.88
CA ALA A 133 -14.51 4.79 -10.83
C ALA A 133 -15.69 5.76 -11.00
N ARG A 134 -15.67 6.61 -12.05
CA ARG A 134 -16.71 7.60 -12.37
C ARG A 134 -16.96 8.60 -11.22
N LEU A 135 -15.91 8.96 -10.49
CA LEU A 135 -16.00 9.93 -9.41
C LEU A 135 -15.85 11.36 -9.96
N ASN A 136 -16.96 12.11 -10.01
CA ASN A 136 -17.00 13.49 -10.51
C ASN A 136 -16.64 14.56 -9.45
N ARG A 137 -16.07 14.14 -8.31
CA ARG A 137 -15.67 15.01 -7.20
C ARG A 137 -14.36 14.51 -6.59
N ALA A 138 -13.75 15.35 -5.75
CA ALA A 138 -12.62 14.91 -4.94
C ALA A 138 -13.01 13.65 -4.12
N PRO A 139 -12.17 12.59 -4.11
CA PRO A 139 -12.44 11.39 -3.34
C PRO A 139 -12.53 11.69 -1.83
N VAL A 140 -13.41 10.95 -1.15
CA VAL A 140 -13.49 10.89 0.30
C VAL A 140 -13.13 9.48 0.76
N CYS A 141 -12.93 9.29 2.07
CA CYS A 141 -12.48 8.03 2.64
C CYS A 141 -13.32 6.81 2.20
N SER A 142 -14.66 6.94 2.07
CA SER A 142 -15.51 5.84 1.61
C SER A 142 -15.22 5.43 0.17
N ASP A 143 -14.83 6.36 -0.71
CA ASP A 143 -14.52 6.04 -2.10
C ASP A 143 -13.27 5.17 -2.19
N LEU A 144 -12.28 5.39 -1.32
CA LEU A 144 -11.08 4.56 -1.25
C LEU A 144 -11.44 3.11 -0.90
N GLY A 145 -12.34 2.90 0.06
CA GLY A 145 -12.73 1.55 0.52
C GLY A 145 -13.72 0.84 -0.40
N PHE A 146 -14.64 1.57 -1.05
CA PHE A 146 -15.75 0.97 -1.79
C PHE A 146 -15.65 1.11 -3.32
N ALA A 147 -14.83 2.03 -3.83
CA ALA A 147 -14.68 2.27 -5.25
C ALA A 147 -13.25 2.02 -5.76
N LEU A 148 -12.23 2.61 -5.14
CA LEU A 148 -10.85 2.55 -5.65
C LEU A 148 -10.12 1.28 -5.23
N GLY A 149 -10.08 0.97 -3.93
CA GLY A 149 -9.44 -0.23 -3.38
C GLY A 149 -9.93 -1.54 -4.01
N PRO A 150 -11.25 -1.75 -4.15
CA PRO A 150 -11.79 -2.94 -4.80
C PRO A 150 -11.29 -3.13 -6.26
N ARG A 151 -11.04 -2.05 -7.01
CA ARG A 151 -10.52 -2.14 -8.38
C ARG A 151 -9.06 -2.58 -8.41
N ILE A 152 -8.22 -1.99 -7.56
CA ILE A 152 -6.83 -2.45 -7.40
C ILE A 152 -6.79 -3.93 -7.02
N ASN A 153 -7.61 -4.33 -6.04
CA ASN A 153 -7.64 -5.69 -5.53
C ASN A 153 -8.22 -6.71 -6.52
N ALA A 154 -9.03 -6.29 -7.49
CA ALA A 154 -9.57 -7.18 -8.51
C ALA A 154 -8.48 -7.74 -9.43
N GLY A 155 -7.43 -6.95 -9.71
CA GLY A 155 -6.27 -7.39 -10.48
C GLY A 155 -5.62 -8.65 -9.91
N GLY A 156 -5.43 -8.73 -8.59
CA GLY A 156 -4.83 -9.89 -7.95
C GLY A 156 -5.75 -11.10 -7.75
N ARG A 157 -7.08 -10.93 -7.88
CA ARG A 157 -8.06 -12.00 -7.62
C ARG A 157 -8.51 -12.72 -8.89
N VAL A 158 -8.77 -11.94 -9.94
CA VAL A 158 -9.38 -12.44 -11.18
C VAL A 158 -8.44 -12.28 -12.38
N GLY A 159 -7.50 -11.33 -12.32
CA GLY A 159 -6.59 -11.01 -13.42
C GLY A 159 -5.12 -11.11 -13.08
N GLU A 160 -4.33 -10.20 -13.66
CA GLU A 160 -2.89 -10.11 -13.45
C GLU A 160 -2.57 -9.24 -12.21
N SER A 161 -1.90 -9.84 -11.22
CA SER A 161 -1.55 -9.17 -9.95
C SER A 161 -0.61 -7.97 -10.11
N THR A 162 0.08 -7.86 -11.24
CA THR A 162 1.01 -6.75 -11.53
C THR A 162 0.29 -5.44 -11.88
N LEU A 163 -0.97 -5.50 -12.33
CA LEU A 163 -1.70 -4.34 -12.87
C LEU A 163 -1.80 -3.19 -11.88
N GLY A 164 -2.06 -3.49 -10.60
CA GLY A 164 -2.15 -2.46 -9.57
C GLY A 164 -0.84 -1.69 -9.39
N VAL A 165 0.29 -2.40 -9.36
CA VAL A 165 1.62 -1.77 -9.26
C VAL A 165 1.91 -0.97 -10.52
N ARG A 166 1.74 -1.58 -11.71
CA ARG A 166 1.97 -0.91 -13.00
C ARG A 166 1.17 0.39 -13.12
N LEU A 167 -0.12 0.36 -12.77
CA LEU A 167 -0.97 1.55 -12.77
C LEU A 167 -0.40 2.65 -11.86
N LEU A 168 -0.04 2.30 -10.63
CA LEU A 168 0.37 3.29 -9.62
C LEU A 168 1.80 3.81 -9.81
N THR A 169 2.61 3.17 -10.66
CA THR A 169 4.00 3.56 -10.95
C THR A 169 4.27 4.02 -12.37
N THR A 170 3.32 3.87 -13.30
CA THR A 170 3.52 4.31 -14.69
C THR A 170 3.63 5.84 -14.77
N SER A 171 4.36 6.29 -15.78
CA SER A 171 4.43 7.70 -16.21
C SER A 171 3.73 7.94 -17.56
N ASP A 172 3.11 6.90 -18.14
CA ASP A 172 2.37 6.97 -19.40
C ASP A 172 0.85 7.12 -19.12
N PRO A 173 0.23 8.26 -19.48
CA PRO A 173 -1.20 8.47 -19.29
C PRO A 173 -2.10 7.51 -20.05
N ASP A 174 -1.64 7.00 -21.20
CA ASP A 174 -2.42 6.07 -22.02
C ASP A 174 -2.40 4.67 -21.40
N GLU A 175 -1.21 4.20 -20.98
CA GLU A 175 -1.09 2.95 -20.21
C GLU A 175 -1.93 3.04 -18.92
N ALA A 176 -1.87 4.15 -18.18
CA ALA A 176 -2.65 4.34 -16.96
C ALA A 176 -4.15 4.20 -17.22
N ARG A 177 -4.66 4.77 -18.33
CA ARG A 177 -6.08 4.69 -18.69
C ARG A 177 -6.48 3.28 -19.06
N GLU A 178 -5.67 2.58 -19.85
CA GLU A 178 -5.93 1.19 -20.25
C GLU A 178 -5.98 0.27 -19.04
N ILE A 179 -4.97 0.34 -18.17
CA ILE A 179 -4.93 -0.49 -16.95
C ILE A 179 -6.10 -0.16 -16.02
N ALA A 180 -6.43 1.13 -15.83
CA ALA A 180 -7.56 1.51 -14.98
C ALA A 180 -8.90 0.98 -15.49
N GLN A 181 -9.12 0.99 -16.81
CA GLN A 181 -10.30 0.39 -17.44
C GLN A 181 -10.32 -1.13 -17.25
N GLN A 182 -9.19 -1.80 -17.47
CA GLN A 182 -9.06 -3.24 -17.24
C GLN A 182 -9.36 -3.63 -15.79
N LEU A 183 -8.81 -2.90 -14.81
CA LEU A 183 -9.11 -3.12 -13.40
C LEU A 183 -10.58 -2.86 -13.06
N SER A 184 -11.23 -1.90 -13.73
CA SER A 184 -12.66 -1.68 -13.56
C SER A 184 -13.48 -2.87 -14.07
N HIS A 185 -13.13 -3.42 -15.23
CA HIS A 185 -13.77 -4.61 -15.78
C HIS A 185 -13.58 -5.83 -14.87
N LEU A 186 -12.34 -6.11 -14.43
CA LEU A 186 -12.05 -7.20 -13.50
C LEU A 186 -12.83 -7.06 -12.18
N ASN A 187 -13.05 -5.83 -11.70
CA ASN A 187 -13.85 -5.59 -10.51
C ASN A 187 -15.35 -5.85 -10.74
N GLU A 188 -15.87 -5.60 -11.93
CA GLU A 188 -17.24 -5.97 -12.32
C GLU A 188 -17.39 -7.50 -12.38
N GLU A 189 -16.44 -8.20 -13.01
CA GLU A 189 -16.41 -9.67 -13.05
C GLU A 189 -16.34 -10.26 -11.64
N ARG A 190 -15.44 -9.74 -10.79
CA ARG A 190 -15.35 -10.18 -9.38
C ARG A 190 -16.70 -10.07 -8.67
N ARG A 191 -17.40 -8.94 -8.83
CA ARG A 191 -18.72 -8.73 -8.20
C ARG A 191 -19.77 -9.69 -8.72
N ALA A 192 -19.77 -10.00 -10.01
CA ALA A 192 -20.69 -10.97 -10.60
C ALA A 192 -20.45 -12.39 -10.04
N ILE A 193 -19.18 -12.79 -9.92
CA ILE A 193 -18.80 -14.06 -9.31
C ILE A 193 -19.22 -14.10 -7.83
N GLU A 194 -18.92 -13.05 -7.06
CA GLU A 194 -19.29 -12.94 -5.64
C GLU A 194 -20.81 -13.04 -5.44
N ALA A 195 -21.60 -12.40 -6.30
CA ALA A 195 -23.07 -12.46 -6.25
C ALA A 195 -23.62 -13.87 -6.56
N ALA A 196 -23.08 -14.53 -7.59
CA ALA A 196 -23.51 -15.89 -7.95
C ALA A 196 -23.18 -16.92 -6.85
N VAL A 197 -22.03 -16.78 -6.19
CA VAL A 197 -21.65 -17.63 -5.05
C VAL A 197 -22.56 -17.40 -3.86
N GLN A 198 -22.93 -16.15 -3.59
CA GLN A 198 -23.86 -15.82 -2.51
C GLN A 198 -25.25 -16.41 -2.76
N GLU A 199 -25.79 -16.28 -3.98
CA GLU A 199 -27.10 -16.84 -4.35
C GLU A 199 -27.11 -18.37 -4.24
N ALA A 200 -26.02 -19.04 -4.60
CA ALA A 200 -25.92 -20.50 -4.47
C ALA A 200 -25.77 -21.00 -3.02
N ALA A 201 -25.44 -20.10 -2.08
CA ALA A 201 -25.28 -20.41 -0.66
C ALA A 201 -26.56 -20.12 0.17
N GLU A 202 -27.55 -19.45 -0.43
CA GLU A 202 -28.88 -19.18 0.14
C GLU A 202 -29.88 -20.29 -0.21
#